data_AF-A0A2I3GK35-F1
#
_entry.id   AF-A0A2I3GK35-F1
#
_cell.length_a   1.000
_cell.length_b   1.000
_cell.length_c   1.000
_cell.angle_alpha   90.00
_cell.angle_beta   90.00
_cell.angle_gamma   90.00
#
_symmetry.space_group_name_H-M   'P 1'
#
loop_
_entity.id
_entity.type
_entity.pdbx_description
1 polymer ?
#
loop_
_entity_poly.entity_id
_entity_poly.type
_entity_poly.pdbx_seq_one_letter_code
_entity_poly.pdbx_strand_id
1 'polypeptide(L)'
;MDTVKDQLIHNLLKEEQIPQNKITVVGVGALGMACAIGILMKDLVGELALVDVMEDKLKGEMMDLQHGSLFLRTPKIVSDCAPRFRD
;
A
#
# COMPACT_ATOMS: atom_id res chain seq x y z
N MET A 1 11.26 -17.31 10.68
CA MET A 1 10.09 -16.65 11.28
C MET A 1 8.79 -17.35 10.89
N ASP A 2 8.76 -18.13 9.81
CA ASP A 2 7.57 -18.87 9.38
C ASP A 2 7.17 -19.98 10.37
N THR A 3 8.15 -20.61 11.01
CA THR A 3 7.94 -21.72 11.97
C THR A 3 7.09 -21.36 13.18
N VAL A 4 7.15 -20.12 13.69
CA VAL A 4 6.35 -19.69 14.86
C VAL A 4 4.92 -19.35 14.44
N LYS A 5 4.75 -18.74 13.25
CA LYS A 5 3.43 -18.41 12.70
C LYS A 5 2.60 -19.68 12.50
N ASP A 6 3.22 -20.73 11.95
CA ASP A 6 2.55 -22.00 11.68
C ASP A 6 2.19 -22.77 12.96
N GLN A 7 2.96 -22.61 14.04
CA GLN A 7 2.66 -23.20 15.35
C GLN A 7 1.52 -22.48 16.08
N LEU A 8 1.39 -21.16 15.88
CA LEU A 8 0.46 -20.32 16.63
C LEU A 8 -0.87 -20.09 15.88
N ILE A 9 -0.83 -20.00 14.55
CA ILE A 9 -1.97 -19.64 13.72
C ILE A 9 -2.27 -20.79 12.76
N HIS A 10 -3.36 -21.51 13.03
CA HIS A 10 -3.86 -22.55 12.13
C HIS A 10 -4.88 -21.96 11.15
N ASN A 11 -4.47 -21.76 9.89
CA ASN A 11 -5.36 -21.23 8.85
C ASN A 11 -6.40 -22.28 8.44
N LEU A 12 -7.68 -22.02 8.72
CA LEU A 12 -8.78 -22.95 8.42
C LEU A 12 -9.20 -22.94 6.95
N LEU A 13 -9.01 -21.81 6.27
CA LEU A 13 -9.24 -21.63 4.83
C LEU A 13 -8.09 -20.78 4.27
N LYS A 14 -7.64 -21.10 3.05
CA LYS A 14 -6.66 -20.32 2.31
C LYS A 14 -7.42 -19.25 1.51
N GLU A 15 -7.90 -18.22 2.19
CA GLU A 15 -8.59 -17.13 1.50
C GLU A 15 -7.58 -16.24 0.78
N GLU A 16 -7.66 -16.17 -0.56
CA GLU A 16 -7.15 -15.01 -1.27
C GLU A 16 -8.02 -13.82 -0.85
N GLN A 17 -7.52 -13.01 0.08
CA GLN A 17 -8.18 -11.77 0.46
C GLN A 17 -8.15 -10.81 -0.74
N ILE A 18 -9.24 -10.80 -1.50
CA ILE A 18 -9.48 -9.78 -2.50
C ILE A 18 -9.72 -8.48 -1.74
N PRO A 19 -8.90 -7.43 -1.93
CA PRO A 19 -9.09 -6.17 -1.22
C PRO A 19 -10.43 -5.58 -1.63
N GLN A 20 -11.35 -5.44 -0.68
CA GLN A 20 -12.55 -4.63 -0.88
C GLN A 20 -12.10 -3.16 -0.85
N ASN A 21 -12.42 -2.39 -1.89
CA ASN A 21 -12.07 -0.98 -2.07
C ASN A 21 -10.56 -0.71 -2.24
N LYS A 22 -10.00 -1.14 -3.38
CA LYS A 22 -8.67 -0.74 -3.82
C LYS A 22 -8.69 0.64 -4.45
N ILE A 23 -7.80 1.53 -4.01
CA ILE A 23 -7.61 2.87 -4.60
C ILE A 23 -6.17 2.98 -5.09
N THR A 24 -5.99 3.53 -6.29
CA THR A 24 -4.66 3.75 -6.88
C THR A 24 -4.40 5.24 -7.02
N VAL A 25 -3.24 5.70 -6.57
CA VAL A 25 -2.74 7.07 -6.76
C VAL A 25 -1.59 7.04 -7.74
N VAL A 26 -1.72 7.76 -8.85
CA VAL A 26 -0.68 7.90 -9.87
C VAL A 26 0.05 9.23 -9.66
N GLY A 27 1.35 9.16 -9.42
CA GLY A 27 2.23 10.27 -9.09
C GLY A 27 2.33 10.50 -7.58
N VAL A 28 3.47 10.17 -6.97
CA VAL A 28 3.80 10.45 -5.56
C VAL A 28 4.42 11.84 -5.39
N GLY A 29 3.87 12.83 -6.09
CA GLY A 29 4.17 14.25 -5.86
C GLY A 29 3.55 14.76 -4.56
N ALA A 30 3.78 16.03 -4.23
CA ALA A 30 3.17 16.66 -3.04
C ALA A 30 1.64 16.54 -3.03
N LEU A 31 0.99 16.75 -4.19
CA LEU A 31 -0.45 16.60 -4.33
C LEU A 31 -0.90 15.14 -4.19
N GLY A 32 -0.20 14.21 -4.84
CA GLY A 32 -0.54 12.78 -4.79
C GLY A 32 -0.44 12.22 -3.38
N MET A 33 0.61 12.59 -2.64
CA MET A 33 0.78 12.20 -1.24
C MET A 33 -0.26 12.84 -0.32
N ALA A 34 -0.61 14.12 -0.54
CA ALA A 34 -1.71 14.76 0.20
C ALA A 34 -3.05 14.03 -0.02
N CYS A 35 -3.35 13.63 -1.26
CA CYS A 35 -4.53 12.82 -1.58
C CYS A 35 -4.45 11.43 -0.93
N ALA A 36 -3.31 10.74 -1.02
CA ALA A 36 -3.09 9.43 -0.42
C ALA A 36 -3.34 9.46 1.10
N ILE A 37 -2.73 10.41 1.81
CA ILE A 37 -2.89 10.58 3.26
C ILE A 37 -4.35 10.93 3.60
N GLY A 38 -4.97 11.85 2.86
CA GLY A 38 -6.37 12.21 3.09
C GLY A 38 -7.35 11.05 2.90
N ILE A 39 -7.05 10.10 2.00
CA ILE A 39 -7.82 8.87 1.80
C ILE A 39 -7.59 7.90 2.95
N LEU A 40 -6.33 7.72 3.37
CA LEU A 40 -5.95 6.86 4.48
C LEU A 40 -6.58 7.32 5.81
N MET A 41 -6.58 8.62 6.09
CA MET A 41 -7.18 9.20 7.30
C MET A 41 -8.71 9.07 7.36
N LYS A 42 -9.38 8.86 6.22
CA LYS A 42 -10.84 8.70 6.15
C LYS A 42 -11.29 7.23 6.24
N ASP A 43 -10.35 6.29 6.40
CA ASP A 43 -10.62 4.84 6.47
C ASP A 43 -11.43 4.31 5.27
N LEU A 44 -11.28 4.91 4.09
CA LEU A 44 -12.08 4.58 2.90
C LEU A 44 -11.53 3.41 2.06
N VAL A 45 -10.31 2.98 2.35
CA VAL A 45 -9.51 2.12 1.47
C VAL A 45 -9.07 0.84 2.17
N GLY A 46 -9.27 -0.30 1.51
CA GLY A 46 -8.74 -1.60 1.93
C GLY A 46 -7.36 -1.90 1.34
N GLU A 47 -7.05 -1.40 0.15
CA GLU A 47 -5.70 -1.45 -0.42
C GLU A 47 -5.36 -0.15 -1.14
N LEU A 48 -4.26 0.49 -0.75
CA LEU A 48 -3.74 1.67 -1.43
C LEU A 48 -2.57 1.26 -2.33
N ALA A 49 -2.69 1.56 -3.63
CA ALA A 49 -1.63 1.37 -4.60
C ALA A 49 -1.02 2.71 -5.01
N LEU A 50 0.30 2.83 -4.96
CA LEU A 50 1.05 3.99 -5.42
C LEU A 50 1.77 3.66 -6.72
N VAL A 51 1.65 4.53 -7.72
CA VAL A 51 2.32 4.35 -9.02
C VAL A 51 3.08 5.60 -9.37
N ASP A 52 4.37 5.48 -9.69
CA ASP A 52 5.20 6.60 -10.14
C ASP A 52 6.30 6.08 -11.08
N VAL A 53 6.94 6.99 -11.83
CA VAL A 53 8.11 6.72 -12.68
C VAL A 53 9.44 6.83 -11.92
N MET A 54 9.41 7.43 -10.73
CA MET A 54 10.57 7.64 -9.85
C MET A 54 10.62 6.55 -8.76
N GLU A 55 11.26 5.42 -9.06
CA GLU A 55 11.29 4.23 -8.19
C GLU A 55 11.81 4.51 -6.77
N ASP A 56 12.93 5.23 -6.63
CA ASP A 56 13.52 5.54 -5.32
C ASP A 56 12.56 6.38 -4.46
N LYS A 57 11.92 7.38 -5.08
CA LYS A 57 10.95 8.22 -4.39
C LYS A 57 9.72 7.41 -4.01
N LEU A 58 9.18 6.63 -4.95
CA LEU A 58 8.02 5.77 -4.74
C LEU A 58 8.25 4.80 -3.58
N LYS A 59 9.42 4.17 -3.52
CA LYS A 59 9.79 3.27 -2.43
C LYS A 59 9.90 4.02 -1.10
N GLY A 60 10.51 5.20 -1.09
CA GLY A 60 10.60 6.05 0.09
C GLY A 60 9.22 6.40 0.67
N GLU A 61 8.33 6.91 -0.17
CA GLU A 61 6.97 7.30 0.22
C GLU A 61 6.13 6.09 0.66
N MET A 62 6.28 4.94 -0.01
CA MET A 62 5.62 3.70 0.41
C MET A 62 6.08 3.26 1.81
N MET A 63 7.39 3.27 2.07
CA MET A 63 7.94 2.89 3.38
C MET A 63 7.47 3.84 4.49
N ASP A 64 7.38 5.14 4.20
CA ASP A 64 6.88 6.13 5.16
C ASP A 64 5.42 5.82 5.56
N LEU A 65 4.54 5.57 4.58
CA LEU A 65 3.16 5.19 4.87
C LEU A 65 3.05 3.83 5.59
N GLN A 66 3.92 2.87 5.28
CA GLN A 66 3.96 1.58 5.97
C GLN A 66 4.41 1.72 7.43
N HIS A 67 5.37 2.58 7.74
CA HIS A 67 5.73 2.88 9.12
C HIS A 67 4.59 3.59 9.86
N GLY A 68 3.83 4.41 9.15
CA GLY A 68 2.59 5.02 9.65
C GLY A 68 1.42 4.04 9.84
N SER A 69 1.52 2.79 9.37
CA SER A 69 0.40 1.82 9.39
C SER A 69 -0.19 1.55 10.78
N LEU A 70 0.59 1.75 11.85
CA LEU A 70 0.08 1.65 13.23
C LEU A 70 -1.04 2.66 13.54
N PHE A 71 -1.05 3.80 12.84
CA PHE A 71 -2.02 4.88 13.01
C PHE A 71 -3.13 4.86 11.95
N LEU A 72 -3.01 3.99 10.95
CA LEU A 72 -3.92 3.89 9.83
C LEU A 72 -4.70 2.58 9.93
N ARG A 73 -5.98 2.57 9.58
CA ARG A 73 -6.76 1.32 9.56
C ARG A 73 -6.64 0.55 8.24
N THR A 74 -5.77 1.01 7.35
CA THR A 74 -5.60 0.43 6.02
C THR A 74 -4.67 -0.79 6.06
N PRO A 75 -5.13 -1.98 5.63
CA PRO A 75 -4.37 -3.22 5.84
C PRO A 75 -3.25 -3.44 4.82
N LYS A 76 -3.25 -2.76 3.66
CA LYS A 76 -2.25 -3.05 2.62
C LYS A 76 -1.90 -1.83 1.77
N ILE A 77 -0.61 -1.50 1.74
CA ILE A 77 -0.04 -0.45 0.89
C ILE A 77 0.96 -1.11 -0.05
N VAL A 78 0.71 -0.96 -1.35
CA VAL A 78 1.56 -1.51 -2.43
C VAL A 78 2.06 -0.38 -3.32
N SER A 79 3.21 -0.58 -3.95
CA SER A 79 3.70 0.34 -4.97
C SER A 79 4.16 -0.40 -6.21
N ASP A 80 4.04 0.25 -7.36
CA ASP A 80 4.53 -0.28 -8.63
C ASP A 80 5.14 0.83 -9.50
N CYS A 81 6.27 0.52 -10.13
CA CYS A 81 6.99 1.49 -10.96
C CYS A 81 6.40 1.48 -12.38
N ALA A 82 5.84 2.61 -12.81
CA ALA A 82 5.32 2.74 -14.16
C ALA A 82 6.47 2.75 -15.17
N PRO A 83 6.33 2.07 -16.33
CA PRO A 83 7.32 2.15 -17.39
C PRO A 83 7.47 3.60 -17.83
N ARG A 84 8.72 4.08 -17.93
CA ARG A 84 8.99 5.34 -18.61
C ARG A 84 8.54 5.18 -20.05
N PHE A 85 7.55 5.97 -20.47
CA PHE A 85 7.28 6.17 -21.89
C PHE A 85 8.57 6.70 -22.50
N ARG A 86 9.28 5.82 -23.22
CA ARG A 86 10.38 6.19 -24.08
C ARG A 86 9.73 6.74 -25.34
N ASP A 87 9.83 8.05 -25.53
CA ASP A 87 9.69 8.67 -26.85
C ASP A 87 10.94 8.35 -27.70
#